data_AF-A0A540WLP6-F1
#
_entry.id   AF-A0A540WLP6-F1
#
_cell.length_a   1.000
_cell.length_b   1.000
_cell.length_c   1.000
_cell.angle_alpha   90.00
_cell.angle_beta   90.00
_cell.angle_gamma   90.00
#
_symmetry.space_group_name_H-M   'P 1'
#
loop_
_entity.id
_entity.type
_entity.pdbx_description
1 polymer ?
#
loop_
_entity_poly.entity_id
_entity_poly.type
_entity_poly.pdbx_seq_one_letter_code
_entity_poly.pdbx_strand_id
1 'polypeptide(L)'
;TPSAPPAPAAQPPTSVEGTQSANQRGRFAGMSLEALQAKYREVVGRPTGSSDIPYLKWKIREAEAGRVPVGPRPEREVKVREDGKRVIPLSFDAEDLAALDKAWRDAGIPSRTRFFMRAVHRELTAMGATEAAARFAPKEEE
;
A
#
# COMPACT_ATOMS: atom_id res chain seq x y z
N THR A 1 -57.02 8.28 -16.01
CA THR A 1 -56.89 7.40 -14.83
C THR A 1 -55.47 7.49 -14.29
N PRO A 2 -55.20 8.31 -13.27
CA PRO A 2 -53.92 8.30 -12.57
C PRO A 2 -53.98 7.31 -11.40
N SER A 3 -53.04 6.39 -11.31
CA SER A 3 -52.75 5.65 -10.07
C SER A 3 -51.27 5.36 -9.98
N ALA A 4 -50.62 6.17 -9.17
CA ALA A 4 -49.32 5.89 -8.58
C ALA A 4 -49.43 4.73 -7.58
N PRO A 5 -48.45 3.84 -7.50
CA PRO A 5 -48.21 3.05 -6.30
C PRO A 5 -47.28 3.78 -5.32
N PRO A 6 -47.37 3.45 -4.01
CA PRO A 6 -46.99 4.31 -2.89
C PRO A 6 -45.50 4.26 -2.51
N ALA A 7 -45.09 5.34 -1.85
CA ALA A 7 -43.82 5.53 -1.18
C ALA A 7 -43.50 4.40 -0.18
N PRO A 8 -42.27 3.85 -0.18
CA PRO A 8 -41.79 3.04 0.93
C PRO A 8 -41.46 3.94 2.13
N ALA A 9 -42.28 3.77 3.16
CA ALA A 9 -42.05 3.97 4.58
C ALA A 9 -40.72 4.64 5.01
N ALA A 10 -40.90 5.77 5.68
CA ALA A 10 -39.91 6.37 6.56
C ALA A 10 -39.30 5.31 7.50
N GLN A 11 -38.02 5.06 7.31
CA GLN A 11 -37.20 4.33 8.27
C GLN A 11 -37.07 5.22 9.52
N PRO A 12 -37.27 4.68 10.74
CA PRO A 12 -37.00 5.44 11.95
C PRO A 12 -35.50 5.81 11.96
N PRO A 13 -35.14 7.03 12.38
CA PRO A 13 -33.74 7.33 12.61
C PRO A 13 -33.28 6.45 13.76
N THR A 14 -32.47 5.44 13.48
CA THR A 14 -31.55 4.91 14.49
C THR A 14 -30.53 6.00 14.79
N SER A 15 -30.95 6.97 15.61
CA SER A 15 -30.07 7.66 16.52
C SER A 15 -29.50 6.62 17.48
N VAL A 16 -28.46 5.93 17.04
CA VAL A 16 -27.40 5.53 17.96
C VAL A 16 -26.41 6.67 17.95
N GLU A 17 -26.78 7.67 18.74
CA GLU A 17 -25.88 8.63 19.34
C GLU A 17 -24.70 7.85 19.93
N GLY A 18 -23.61 7.78 19.18
CA GLY A 18 -22.30 7.43 19.70
C GLY A 18 -21.79 8.60 20.54
N THR A 19 -22.51 8.92 21.62
CA THR A 19 -22.11 9.88 22.65
C THR A 19 -20.96 9.27 23.44
N GLN A 20 -19.75 9.23 22.88
CA GLN A 20 -18.53 8.95 23.63
C GLN A 20 -17.33 9.78 23.18
N SER A 21 -17.54 11.05 22.80
CA SER A 21 -16.43 11.93 22.38
C SER A 21 -15.92 12.89 23.46
N ALA A 22 -16.46 12.86 24.69
CA ALA A 22 -16.11 13.85 25.72
C ALA A 22 -15.31 13.29 26.92
N ASN A 23 -15.42 12.00 27.26
CA ASN A 23 -14.86 11.46 28.52
C ASN A 23 -13.43 10.89 28.44
N GLN A 24 -12.75 10.94 27.30
CA GLN A 24 -11.47 10.23 27.10
C GLN A 24 -10.22 11.11 27.25
N ARG A 25 -10.35 12.40 27.61
CA ARG A 25 -9.20 13.32 27.68
C ARG A 25 -8.19 12.92 28.76
N GLY A 26 -8.64 12.24 29.83
CA GLY A 26 -7.82 11.76 30.94
C GLY A 26 -7.44 10.27 30.92
N ARG A 27 -7.93 9.45 29.98
CA ARG A 27 -7.75 7.97 30.04
C ARG A 27 -6.29 7.50 29.96
N PHE A 28 -5.41 8.33 29.41
CA PHE A 28 -3.98 8.07 29.32
C PHE A 28 -3.17 9.01 30.24
N ALA A 29 -3.83 9.74 31.15
CA ALA A 29 -3.13 10.54 32.16
C ALA A 29 -2.53 9.58 33.20
N GLY A 30 -1.23 9.70 33.46
CA GLY A 30 -0.51 8.82 34.39
C GLY A 30 -0.08 7.45 33.85
N MET A 31 -0.39 7.12 32.58
CA MET A 31 0.17 5.90 31.97
C MET A 31 1.66 6.07 31.66
N SER A 32 2.45 5.07 32.03
CA SER A 32 3.85 4.96 31.63
C SER A 32 3.97 4.70 30.12
N LEU A 33 5.16 4.96 29.59
CA LEU A 33 5.50 4.71 28.18
C LEU A 33 5.29 3.24 27.80
N GLU A 34 5.70 2.30 28.67
CA GLU A 34 5.49 0.87 28.46
C GLU A 34 4.01 0.50 28.42
N ALA A 35 3.19 1.08 29.30
CA ALA A 35 1.75 0.86 29.30
C ALA A 35 1.09 1.40 28.02
N LEU A 36 1.57 2.53 27.49
CA LEU A 36 1.11 3.07 26.21
C LEU A 36 1.53 2.20 25.03
N GLN A 37 2.73 1.64 25.03
CA GLN A 37 3.20 0.72 23.98
C GLN A 37 2.44 -0.62 24.02
N ALA A 38 2.16 -1.15 25.21
CA ALA A 38 1.35 -2.35 25.38
C ALA A 38 -0.07 -2.14 24.83
N LYS A 39 -0.71 -1.01 25.18
CA LYS A 39 -2.03 -0.66 24.68
C LYS A 39 -2.04 -0.35 23.18
N TYR A 40 -0.98 0.23 22.65
CA TYR A 40 -0.80 0.37 21.21
C TYR A 40 -0.74 -1.00 20.53
N ARG A 41 -0.02 -1.97 21.09
CA ARG A 41 0.06 -3.32 20.54
C ARG A 41 -1.31 -4.02 20.54
N GLU A 42 -2.07 -3.86 21.62
CA GLU A 42 -3.44 -4.40 21.74
C GLU A 42 -4.38 -3.80 20.68
N VAL A 43 -4.43 -2.46 20.59
CA VAL A 43 -5.40 -1.77 19.73
C VAL A 43 -4.98 -1.77 18.26
N VAL A 44 -3.68 -1.65 17.97
CA VAL A 44 -3.16 -1.52 16.61
C VAL A 44 -2.69 -2.87 16.04
N GLY A 45 -2.50 -3.88 16.90
CA GLY A 45 -2.09 -5.23 16.50
C GLY A 45 -0.61 -5.36 16.13
N ARG A 46 0.23 -4.35 16.40
CA ARG A 46 1.67 -4.36 16.08
C ARG A 46 2.51 -3.67 17.16
N PRO A 47 3.75 -4.12 17.42
CA PRO A 47 4.65 -3.40 18.32
C PRO A 47 5.06 -2.04 17.73
N THR A 48 5.42 -1.11 18.60
CA THR A 48 5.94 0.21 18.23
C THR A 48 7.20 0.49 19.03
N GLY A 49 8.25 0.97 18.35
CA GLY A 49 9.46 1.48 18.99
C GLY A 49 9.37 2.96 19.34
N SER A 50 8.21 3.61 19.09
CA SER A 50 8.02 5.03 19.38
C SER A 50 8.03 5.27 20.88
N SER A 51 8.85 6.24 21.32
CA SER A 51 8.90 6.75 22.69
C SER A 51 8.09 8.05 22.89
N ASP A 52 7.52 8.60 21.81
CA ASP A 52 6.69 9.80 21.85
C ASP A 52 5.31 9.51 22.49
N ILE A 53 5.11 10.03 23.71
CA ILE A 53 3.89 9.85 24.51
C ILE A 53 2.66 10.50 23.84
N PRO A 54 2.68 11.80 23.43
CA PRO A 54 1.61 12.42 22.65
C PRO A 54 1.20 11.61 21.42
N TYR A 55 2.18 11.13 20.66
CA TYR A 55 1.95 10.32 19.45
C TYR A 55 1.25 9.01 19.76
N LEU A 56 1.69 8.27 20.79
CA LEU A 56 1.06 7.02 21.19
C LEU A 56 -0.40 7.22 21.60
N LYS A 57 -0.68 8.27 22.40
CA LYS A 57 -2.05 8.60 22.81
C LYS A 57 -2.95 8.93 21.62
N TRP A 58 -2.45 9.75 20.69
CA TRP A 58 -3.17 10.08 19.46
C TRP A 58 -3.44 8.83 18.63
N LYS A 59 -2.43 7.99 18.41
CA LYS A 59 -2.53 6.84 17.52
C LYS A 59 -3.39 5.71 18.08
N ILE A 60 -3.40 5.52 19.41
CA ILE A 60 -4.33 4.62 20.08
C ILE A 60 -5.77 5.12 19.90
N ARG A 61 -6.04 6.43 20.08
CA ARG A 61 -7.38 6.99 19.87
C ARG A 61 -7.85 6.84 18.43
N GLU A 62 -6.99 7.11 17.46
CA GLU A 62 -7.34 6.97 16.05
C GLU A 62 -7.59 5.51 15.65
N ALA A 63 -6.86 4.56 16.25
CA ALA A 63 -7.10 3.14 16.05
C ALA A 63 -8.39 2.64 16.74
N GLU A 64 -8.67 3.10 17.97
CA GLU A 64 -9.96 2.85 18.65
C GLU A 64 -11.13 3.44 17.84
N ALA A 65 -10.93 4.58 17.17
CA ALA A 65 -11.91 5.22 16.30
C ALA A 65 -12.03 4.58 14.90
N GLY A 66 -11.28 3.51 14.60
CA GLY A 66 -11.29 2.83 13.31
C GLY A 66 -10.66 3.63 12.15
N ARG A 67 -9.93 4.71 12.45
CA ARG A 67 -9.30 5.59 11.44
C ARG A 67 -7.88 5.16 11.06
N VAL A 68 -7.37 4.10 11.70
CA VAL A 68 -6.04 3.55 11.45
C VAL A 68 -6.19 2.09 11.03
N PRO A 69 -5.42 1.62 10.02
CA PRO A 69 -5.35 0.20 9.71
C PRO A 69 -4.77 -0.56 10.92
N VAL A 70 -5.63 -1.38 11.53
CA VAL A 70 -5.33 -2.31 12.62
C VAL A 70 -4.99 -3.67 12.03
N GLY A 71 -3.94 -4.30 12.54
CA GLY A 71 -3.51 -5.63 12.11
C GLY A 71 -2.03 -5.70 11.70
N PRO A 72 -1.56 -6.90 11.33
CA PRO A 72 -0.22 -7.11 10.83
C PRO A 72 0.01 -6.12 9.69
N ARG A 73 1.07 -5.31 9.78
CA ARG A 73 1.50 -4.53 8.63
C ARG A 73 1.79 -5.59 7.57
N PRO A 74 1.08 -5.63 6.42
CA PRO A 74 1.54 -6.49 5.36
C PRO A 74 2.98 -6.07 5.13
N GLU A 75 3.89 -7.02 5.32
CA GLU A 75 5.19 -6.99 4.64
C GLU A 75 4.87 -6.49 3.23
N ARG A 76 5.65 -5.60 2.64
CA ARG A 76 5.41 -5.20 1.25
C ARG A 76 5.67 -6.45 0.39
N GLU A 77 4.73 -7.39 0.38
CA GLU A 77 4.58 -8.41 -0.61
C GLU A 77 4.51 -7.61 -1.89
N VAL A 78 5.56 -7.78 -2.69
CA VAL A 78 5.61 -7.35 -4.08
C VAL A 78 4.24 -7.63 -4.66
N LYS A 79 3.43 -6.57 -4.87
CA LYS A 79 2.02 -6.71 -5.26
C LYS A 79 1.99 -7.65 -6.46
N VAL A 80 1.54 -8.88 -6.24
CA VAL A 80 1.25 -9.81 -7.32
C VAL A 80 0.03 -9.20 -7.98
N ARG A 81 0.19 -8.71 -9.21
CA ARG A 81 -0.95 -8.24 -9.99
C ARG A 81 -1.87 -9.43 -10.25
N GLU A 82 -3.16 -9.18 -10.50
CA GLU A 82 -4.14 -10.23 -10.79
C GLU A 82 -3.74 -11.13 -11.96
N ASP A 83 -2.86 -10.64 -12.85
CA ASP A 83 -2.27 -11.39 -13.95
C ASP A 83 -1.09 -12.31 -13.56
N GLY A 84 -0.84 -12.51 -12.25
CA GLY A 84 0.23 -13.34 -11.72
C GLY A 84 1.63 -12.73 -11.84
N LYS A 85 1.76 -11.50 -12.36
CA LYS A 85 3.06 -10.84 -12.52
C LYS A 85 3.52 -10.21 -11.21
N ARG A 86 4.80 -10.37 -10.92
CA ARG A 86 5.48 -9.73 -9.79
C ARG A 86 6.13 -8.43 -10.24
N VAL A 87 5.92 -7.35 -9.48
CA VAL A 87 6.52 -6.04 -9.75
C VAL A 87 7.82 -5.89 -8.97
N ILE A 88 8.96 -5.76 -9.66
CA ILE A 88 10.23 -5.45 -9.01
C ILE A 88 10.33 -3.93 -8.83
N PRO A 89 10.30 -3.38 -7.60
CA PRO A 89 10.49 -1.95 -7.39
C PRO A 89 11.96 -1.60 -7.59
N LEU A 90 12.25 -0.83 -8.63
CA LEU A 90 13.57 -0.24 -8.89
C LEU A 90 13.48 1.27 -8.64
N SER A 91 14.50 1.83 -7.98
CA SER A 91 14.61 3.27 -7.71
C SER A 91 15.76 3.85 -8.51
N PHE A 92 15.49 4.98 -9.17
CA PHE A 92 16.45 5.73 -9.98
C PHE A 92 16.31 7.22 -9.66
N ASP A 93 17.38 7.98 -9.84
CA ASP A 93 17.30 9.43 -9.85
C ASP A 93 16.46 9.92 -11.05
N ALA A 94 15.74 11.02 -10.86
CA ALA A 94 14.79 11.50 -11.86
C ALA A 94 15.47 11.93 -13.17
N GLU A 95 16.65 12.53 -13.07
CA GLU A 95 17.44 12.99 -14.22
C GLU A 95 17.97 11.80 -15.04
N ASP A 96 18.52 10.79 -14.36
CA ASP A 96 18.99 9.55 -14.98
C ASP A 96 17.86 8.79 -15.67
N LEU A 97 16.69 8.71 -15.01
CA LEU A 97 15.53 8.07 -15.58
C LEU A 97 15.04 8.78 -16.83
N ALA A 98 15.10 10.12 -16.87
CA ALA A 98 14.75 10.92 -18.04
C ALA A 98 15.74 10.69 -19.20
N ALA A 99 17.04 10.64 -18.91
CA ALA A 99 18.08 10.35 -19.90
C ALA A 99 17.91 8.94 -20.50
N LEU A 100 17.67 7.94 -19.65
CA LEU A 100 17.37 6.57 -20.06
C LEU A 100 16.15 6.52 -20.98
N ASP A 101 15.10 7.24 -20.58
CA ASP A 101 13.83 7.29 -21.27
C ASP A 101 13.92 7.91 -22.66
N LYS A 102 14.74 8.96 -22.80
CA LYS A 102 15.06 9.54 -24.10
C LYS A 102 15.83 8.53 -24.96
N ALA A 103 16.86 7.89 -24.43
CA ALA A 103 17.71 6.99 -25.18
C ALA A 103 16.97 5.79 -25.78
N TRP A 104 16.09 5.11 -25.02
CA TRP A 104 15.37 3.96 -25.57
C TRP A 104 14.29 4.35 -26.59
N ARG A 105 13.67 5.54 -26.44
CA ARG A 105 12.71 6.07 -27.42
C ARG A 105 13.41 6.46 -28.73
N ASP A 106 14.55 7.14 -28.63
CA ASP A 106 15.37 7.51 -29.80
C ASP A 106 15.86 6.26 -30.56
N ALA A 107 16.07 5.14 -29.83
CA ALA A 107 16.41 3.85 -30.40
C ALA A 107 15.21 3.09 -31.01
N GLY A 108 14.01 3.69 -31.06
CA GLY A 108 12.80 3.11 -31.64
C GLY A 108 12.23 1.92 -30.86
N ILE A 109 12.62 1.74 -29.59
CA ILE A 109 12.05 0.69 -28.75
C ILE A 109 10.66 1.20 -28.30
N PRO A 110 9.59 0.38 -28.36
CA PRO A 110 8.22 0.86 -28.10
C PRO A 110 7.88 1.03 -26.62
N SER A 111 8.59 0.35 -25.70
CA SER A 111 8.31 0.46 -24.27
C SER A 111 9.55 0.29 -23.40
N ARG A 112 9.53 0.95 -22.25
CA ARG A 112 10.55 0.79 -21.20
C ARG A 112 10.68 -0.66 -20.75
N THR A 113 9.56 -1.38 -20.63
CA THR A 113 9.57 -2.82 -20.31
C THR A 113 10.32 -3.62 -21.38
N ARG A 114 10.09 -3.34 -22.67
CA ARG A 114 10.80 -4.03 -23.76
C ARG A 114 12.29 -3.70 -23.75
N PHE A 115 12.66 -2.45 -23.45
CA PHE A 115 14.05 -2.06 -23.25
C PHE A 115 14.69 -2.87 -22.12
N PHE A 116 14.08 -2.93 -20.94
CA PHE A 116 14.62 -3.69 -19.80
C PHE A 116 14.69 -5.19 -20.06
N MET A 117 13.65 -5.80 -20.66
CA MET A 117 13.67 -7.23 -21.00
C MET A 117 14.79 -7.55 -21.99
N ARG A 118 15.01 -6.69 -23.00
CA ARG A 118 16.11 -6.83 -23.96
C ARG A 118 17.48 -6.68 -23.30
N ALA A 119 17.62 -5.74 -22.36
CA ALA A 119 18.85 -5.55 -21.59
C ALA A 119 19.16 -6.77 -20.73
N VAL A 120 18.17 -7.29 -19.99
CA VAL A 120 18.29 -8.50 -19.17
C VAL A 120 18.66 -9.71 -20.02
N HIS A 121 18.01 -9.90 -21.19
CA HIS A 121 18.36 -10.97 -22.12
C HIS A 121 19.84 -10.90 -22.56
N ARG A 122 20.31 -9.71 -22.94
CA ARG A 122 21.70 -9.50 -23.37
C ARG A 122 22.69 -9.85 -22.25
N GLU A 123 22.41 -9.40 -21.04
CA GLU A 123 23.27 -9.66 -19.88
C GLU A 123 23.29 -11.15 -19.52
N LEU A 124 22.13 -11.81 -19.47
CA LEU A 124 22.04 -13.25 -19.22
C LEU A 124 22.78 -14.07 -20.28
N THR A 125 22.73 -13.64 -21.55
CA THR A 125 23.48 -14.26 -22.64
C THR A 125 24.99 -14.09 -22.45
N ALA A 126 25.43 -12.88 -22.10
CA ALA A 126 26.84 -12.57 -21.85
C ALA A 126 27.40 -13.38 -20.67
N MET A 127 26.58 -13.64 -19.65
CA MET A 127 26.93 -14.50 -18.51
C MET A 127 26.90 -16.01 -18.83
N GLY A 128 26.50 -16.41 -20.05
CA GLY A 128 26.37 -17.82 -20.43
C GLY A 128 25.15 -18.53 -19.86
N ALA A 129 24.23 -17.80 -19.20
CA ALA A 129 22.99 -18.33 -18.64
C ALA A 129 21.90 -18.49 -19.71
N THR A 130 22.17 -19.31 -20.73
CA THR A 130 21.36 -19.44 -21.95
C THR A 130 19.91 -19.85 -21.71
N GLU A 131 19.67 -20.78 -20.77
CA GLU A 131 18.30 -21.19 -20.40
C GLU A 131 17.49 -20.07 -19.73
N ALA A 132 18.16 -19.25 -18.92
CA ALA A 132 17.53 -18.08 -18.32
C ALA A 132 17.27 -17.03 -19.40
N ALA A 133 18.28 -16.74 -20.23
CA ALA A 133 18.18 -15.77 -21.32
C ALA A 133 16.99 -16.07 -22.24
N ALA A 134 16.77 -17.34 -22.62
CA ALA A 134 15.65 -17.74 -23.47
C ALA A 134 14.27 -17.29 -22.96
N ARG A 135 14.08 -17.19 -21.63
CA ARG A 135 12.82 -16.73 -21.02
C ARG A 135 12.56 -15.23 -21.21
N PHE A 136 13.61 -14.46 -21.50
CA PHE A 136 13.59 -13.00 -21.70
C PHE A 136 13.81 -12.61 -23.16
N ALA A 137 13.84 -13.57 -24.08
CA ALA A 137 14.02 -13.30 -25.51
C ALA A 137 12.94 -12.32 -26.02
N PRO A 138 13.32 -11.38 -26.91
CA PRO A 138 12.36 -10.45 -27.49
C PRO A 138 11.30 -11.25 -28.24
N LYS A 139 10.05 -11.19 -27.76
CA LYS A 139 8.91 -11.67 -28.54
C LYS A 139 8.67 -10.63 -29.62
N GLU A 140 8.90 -10.98 -30.88
CA GLU A 140 8.38 -10.22 -32.01
C GLU A 140 6.86 -10.32 -31.89
N GLU A 141 6.24 -9.23 -31.44
CA GLU A 141 4.80 -9.08 -31.51
C GLU A 141 4.52 -8.77 -32.98
N GLU A 142 3.86 -9.71 -33.64
CA GLU A 142 3.25 -9.59 -34.98
C GLU A 142 2.20 -8.48 -35.01
#